data_AF-A0A3N5JRF1-F1
#
_entry.id   AF-A0A3N5JRF1-F1
#
_cell.length_a   1.000
_cell.length_b   1.000
_cell.length_c   1.000
_cell.angle_alpha   90.00
_cell.angle_beta   90.00
_cell.angle_gamma   90.00
#
_symmetry.space_group_name_H-M   'P 1'
#
loop_
_entity.id
_entity.type
_entity.pdbx_description
1 polymer ?
#
loop_
_entity_poly.entity_id
_entity_poly.type
_entity_poly.pdbx_seq_one_letter_code
_entity_poly.pdbx_strand_id
1 'polypeptide(L)'
;LMEVFAGRYVPEPPVTEFPNVRRLNELMIVGPVTVRSACSHHLCPIIGRIWVGVMPNEHSALIGLSKYARLVEWVMTRPQIQEEAITQLADLLQDKMQPDGLAIVMEADHYCMQWRGVKDMASKMTNSIMRGSFLKNPGLRREFLSLLTDKK
;
A
#
# COMPACT_ATOMS: atom_id res chain seq x y z
N LEU A 1 -18.46 12.56 -8.08
CA LEU A 1 -18.15 11.18 -7.65
C LEU A 1 -16.91 10.58 -8.32
N MET A 2 -16.43 11.14 -9.45
CA MET A 2 -15.28 10.65 -10.21
C MET A 2 -13.90 11.12 -9.72
N GLU A 3 -13.84 11.91 -8.65
CA GLU A 3 -12.58 12.37 -8.05
C GLU A 3 -12.21 11.44 -6.88
N VAL A 4 -12.56 11.81 -5.64
CA VAL A 4 -12.21 11.05 -4.41
C VAL A 4 -12.70 9.60 -4.43
N PHE A 5 -13.78 9.30 -5.15
CA PHE A 5 -14.38 7.97 -5.22
C PHE A 5 -14.25 7.27 -6.58
N ALA A 6 -13.29 7.72 -7.42
CA ALA A 6 -13.06 7.19 -8.76
C ALA A 6 -12.94 5.65 -8.78
N GLY A 7 -12.18 5.08 -7.85
CA GLY A 7 -11.95 3.63 -7.75
C GLY A 7 -13.22 2.79 -7.66
N ARG A 8 -14.33 3.34 -7.18
CA ARG A 8 -15.61 2.61 -7.16
C ARG A 8 -16.23 2.43 -8.55
N TYR A 9 -15.92 3.30 -9.49
CA TYR A 9 -16.63 3.40 -10.77
C TYR A 9 -15.74 3.08 -11.97
N VAL A 10 -14.42 3.09 -11.81
CA VAL A 10 -13.47 2.75 -12.88
C VAL A 10 -12.99 1.31 -12.73
N PRO A 11 -12.79 0.59 -13.85
CA PRO A 11 -12.18 -0.73 -13.80
C PRO A 11 -10.77 -0.65 -13.23
N GLU A 12 -10.28 -1.80 -12.77
CA GLU A 12 -8.91 -1.93 -12.30
C GLU A 12 -7.90 -1.47 -13.37
N PRO A 13 -6.88 -0.68 -13.01
CA PRO A 13 -5.93 -0.16 -13.99
C PRO A 13 -5.07 -1.29 -14.57
N PRO A 14 -4.80 -1.30 -15.89
CA PRO A 14 -3.99 -2.32 -16.52
C PRO A 14 -2.54 -2.24 -16.02
N VAL A 15 -2.00 -3.42 -15.73
CA VAL A 15 -0.64 -3.59 -15.22
C VAL A 15 0.26 -4.02 -16.37
N THR A 16 1.37 -3.31 -16.51
CA THR A 16 2.41 -3.66 -17.49
C THR A 16 3.46 -4.46 -16.74
N GLU A 17 3.60 -5.71 -17.13
CA GLU A 17 4.52 -6.67 -16.54
C GLU A 17 5.80 -6.76 -17.36
N PHE A 18 6.91 -6.96 -16.66
CA PHE A 18 8.22 -7.19 -17.24
C PHE A 18 8.74 -8.51 -16.70
N PRO A 19 9.26 -9.41 -17.56
CA PRO A 19 9.88 -10.63 -17.09
C PRO A 19 11.07 -10.31 -16.19
N ASN A 20 11.25 -11.06 -15.11
CA ASN A 20 12.42 -10.97 -14.24
C ASN A 20 13.67 -11.59 -14.91
N VAL A 21 14.10 -11.02 -16.05
CA VAL A 21 15.18 -11.57 -16.90
C VAL A 21 16.50 -11.73 -16.14
N ARG A 22 16.74 -10.87 -15.15
CA ARG A 22 17.96 -10.89 -14.33
C ARG A 22 17.85 -11.74 -13.06
N ARG A 23 16.73 -12.45 -12.85
CA ARG A 23 16.44 -13.22 -11.64
C ARG A 23 16.71 -12.43 -10.37
N LEU A 24 16.22 -11.17 -10.36
CA LEU A 24 16.28 -10.32 -9.18
C LEU A 24 15.66 -11.07 -8.00
N ASN A 25 16.41 -11.17 -6.92
CA ASN A 25 16.08 -11.87 -5.68
C ASN A 25 16.40 -10.97 -4.45
N GLU A 26 16.50 -9.67 -4.69
CA GLU A 26 16.82 -8.66 -3.68
C GLU A 26 15.57 -7.90 -3.27
N LEU A 27 15.58 -7.36 -2.05
CA LEU A 27 14.49 -6.54 -1.52
C LEU A 27 14.24 -5.31 -2.40
N MET A 28 13.01 -5.18 -2.91
CA MET A 28 12.53 -3.99 -3.59
C MET A 28 11.56 -3.21 -2.70
N ILE A 29 11.72 -1.88 -2.63
CA ILE A 29 10.81 -1.01 -1.87
C ILE A 29 10.29 0.09 -2.80
N VAL A 30 8.97 0.25 -2.81
CA VAL A 30 8.27 1.29 -3.56
C VAL A 30 7.52 2.17 -2.56
N GLY A 31 7.84 3.45 -2.54
CA GLY A 31 7.13 4.44 -1.73
C GLY A 31 8.04 5.57 -1.24
N PRO A 32 7.50 6.49 -0.43
CA PRO A 32 6.09 6.56 -0.05
C PRO A 32 5.18 6.94 -1.23
N VAL A 33 4.07 6.23 -1.39
CA VAL A 33 2.96 6.61 -2.27
C VAL A 33 1.96 7.41 -1.46
N THR A 34 1.63 8.64 -1.90
CA THR A 34 0.63 9.47 -1.23
C THR A 34 -0.75 8.84 -1.31
N VAL A 35 -1.45 8.78 -0.17
CA VAL A 35 -2.82 8.31 -0.05
C VAL A 35 -3.75 9.49 0.21
N ARG A 36 -4.85 9.52 -0.54
CA ARG A 36 -6.00 10.40 -0.31
C ARG A 36 -7.26 9.55 -0.42
N SER A 37 -8.01 9.46 0.66
CA SER A 37 -9.21 8.64 0.76
C SER A 37 -10.24 9.31 1.68
N ALA A 38 -11.37 8.65 1.95
CA ALA A 38 -12.34 9.09 2.94
C ALA A 38 -12.75 7.92 3.83
N CYS A 39 -12.87 8.14 5.13
CA CYS A 39 -13.34 7.13 6.08
C CYS A 39 -14.79 6.73 5.74
N SER A 40 -15.06 5.44 5.59
CA SER A 40 -16.40 4.93 5.23
C SER A 40 -17.50 5.32 6.23
N HIS A 41 -17.14 5.48 7.51
CA HIS A 41 -18.10 5.79 8.58
C HIS A 41 -18.59 7.25 8.58
N HIS A 42 -17.74 8.19 8.15
CA HIS A 42 -17.99 9.63 8.33
C HIS A 42 -17.74 10.45 7.07
N LEU A 43 -17.20 9.83 6.02
CA LEU A 43 -16.76 10.48 4.78
C LEU A 43 -15.76 11.64 5.01
N CYS A 44 -15.11 11.66 6.17
CA CYS A 44 -14.01 12.58 6.47
C CYS A 44 -12.71 12.09 5.81
N PRO A 45 -11.79 13.00 5.45
CA PRO A 45 -10.55 12.61 4.79
C PRO A 45 -9.70 11.61 5.58
N ILE A 46 -9.08 10.69 4.85
CA ILE A 46 -7.94 9.90 5.29
C ILE A 46 -6.77 10.31 4.41
N ILE A 47 -5.72 10.87 5.02
CA ILE A 47 -4.54 11.36 4.30
C ILE A 47 -3.32 10.65 4.85
N GLY A 48 -2.52 10.05 3.98
CA GLY A 48 -1.42 9.22 4.44
C GLY A 48 -0.42 8.85 3.37
N ARG A 49 0.33 7.81 3.67
CA ARG A 49 1.41 7.29 2.84
C ARG A 49 1.49 5.78 2.94
N ILE A 50 1.80 5.14 1.82
CA ILE A 50 1.97 3.69 1.71
C ILE A 50 3.37 3.38 1.19
N TRP A 51 3.98 2.35 1.77
CA TRP A 51 5.17 1.71 1.25
C TRP A 51 4.87 0.25 0.94
N VAL A 52 5.37 -0.22 -0.19
CA VAL A 52 5.26 -1.61 -0.63
C VAL A 52 6.66 -2.20 -0.71
N GLY A 53 6.91 -3.25 0.06
CA GLY A 53 8.10 -4.10 -0.03
C GLY A 53 7.79 -5.36 -0.83
N VAL A 54 8.65 -5.72 -1.77
CA VAL A 54 8.52 -6.94 -2.58
C VAL A 54 9.84 -7.71 -2.49
N MET A 55 9.75 -9.00 -2.18
CA MET A 55 10.84 -9.94 -2.32
C MET A 55 10.52 -10.83 -3.53
N PRO A 56 11.04 -10.48 -4.73
CA PRO A 56 10.74 -11.19 -5.95
C PRO A 56 11.42 -12.56 -6.00
N ASN A 57 10.88 -13.43 -6.84
CA ASN A 57 11.48 -14.71 -7.23
C ASN A 57 11.69 -14.76 -8.76
N GLU A 58 12.23 -15.89 -9.24
CA GLU A 58 12.53 -16.09 -10.67
C GLU A 58 11.28 -15.99 -11.57
N HIS A 59 10.09 -16.25 -11.02
CA HIS A 59 8.82 -16.25 -11.73
C HIS A 59 7.99 -14.98 -11.51
N SER A 60 8.45 -14.06 -10.66
CA SER A 60 7.67 -12.88 -10.32
C SER A 60 7.49 -11.97 -11.52
N ALA A 61 6.24 -11.59 -11.79
CA ALA A 61 5.90 -10.58 -12.78
C ALA A 61 6.21 -9.19 -12.21
N LEU A 62 7.37 -8.63 -12.57
CA LEU A 62 7.75 -7.30 -12.10
C LEU A 62 6.89 -6.25 -12.79
N ILE A 63 6.25 -5.40 -12.02
CA ILE A 63 5.37 -4.35 -12.57
C ILE A 63 6.10 -3.00 -12.58
N GLY A 64 5.78 -2.17 -13.58
CA GLY A 64 6.35 -0.82 -13.67
C GLY A 64 6.06 0.03 -12.41
N LEU A 65 7.00 0.88 -12.02
CA LEU A 65 6.91 1.70 -10.79
C LEU A 65 5.60 2.49 -10.69
N SER A 66 5.14 3.07 -11.80
CA SER A 66 3.88 3.83 -11.86
C SER A 66 2.63 2.98 -11.62
N LYS A 67 2.70 1.65 -11.76
CA LYS A 67 1.58 0.74 -11.55
C LYS A 67 1.26 0.56 -10.08
N TYR A 68 2.26 0.54 -9.20
CA TYR A 68 2.03 0.56 -7.75
C TYR A 68 1.21 1.78 -7.34
N ALA A 69 1.61 2.98 -7.79
CA ALA A 69 0.90 4.21 -7.48
C ALA A 69 -0.55 4.18 -8.00
N ARG A 70 -0.77 3.69 -9.23
CA ARG A 70 -2.11 3.56 -9.81
C ARG A 70 -3.00 2.54 -9.09
N LEU A 71 -2.45 1.41 -8.65
CA LEU A 71 -3.19 0.39 -7.90
C LEU A 71 -3.53 0.90 -6.49
N VAL A 72 -2.58 1.56 -5.83
CA VAL A 72 -2.83 2.25 -4.55
C VAL A 72 -3.94 3.29 -4.70
N GLU A 73 -3.85 4.17 -5.68
CA GLU A 73 -4.88 5.19 -5.94
C GLU A 73 -6.23 4.56 -6.26
N TRP A 74 -6.24 3.53 -7.12
CA TRP A 74 -7.46 2.82 -7.47
C TRP A 74 -8.11 2.19 -6.23
N VAL A 75 -7.35 1.55 -5.34
CA VAL A 75 -7.85 1.03 -4.06
C VAL A 75 -8.39 2.16 -3.18
N MET A 76 -7.56 3.19 -2.94
CA MET A 76 -7.80 4.21 -1.92
C MET A 76 -8.87 5.24 -2.30
N THR A 77 -9.18 5.40 -3.58
CA THR A 77 -10.26 6.29 -4.06
C THR A 77 -11.65 5.65 -3.91
N ARG A 78 -11.98 5.22 -2.69
CA ARG A 78 -13.28 4.73 -2.22
C ARG A 78 -13.52 5.24 -0.79
N PRO A 79 -14.74 5.20 -0.26
CA PRO A 79 -14.93 5.20 1.19
C PRO A 79 -14.27 3.95 1.77
N GLN A 80 -13.33 4.11 2.71
CA GLN A 80 -12.44 3.05 3.19
C GLN A 80 -12.45 2.88 4.70
N ILE A 81 -12.18 1.65 5.12
CA ILE A 81 -11.62 1.27 6.41
C ILE A 81 -10.15 0.94 6.13
N GLN A 82 -9.20 1.52 6.88
CA GLN A 82 -7.77 1.46 6.53
C GLN A 82 -7.25 0.01 6.51
N GLU A 83 -7.68 -0.81 7.46
CA GLU A 83 -7.32 -2.22 7.59
C GLU A 83 -7.77 -3.06 6.40
N GLU A 84 -9.01 -2.85 5.94
CA GLU A 84 -9.57 -3.54 4.79
C GLU A 84 -8.90 -3.08 3.49
N ALA A 85 -8.70 -1.77 3.33
CA ALA A 85 -8.09 -1.19 2.15
C ALA A 85 -6.67 -1.73 1.90
N ILE A 86 -5.84 -1.81 2.94
CA ILE A 86 -4.47 -2.31 2.76
C ILE A 86 -4.44 -3.83 2.55
N THR A 87 -5.41 -4.57 3.10
CA THR A 87 -5.54 -6.01 2.86
C THR A 87 -5.92 -6.27 1.41
N GLN A 88 -6.90 -5.53 0.88
CA GLN A 88 -7.29 -5.58 -0.53
C GLN A 88 -6.11 -5.25 -1.46
N LEU A 89 -5.33 -4.22 -1.13
CA LEU A 89 -4.13 -3.88 -1.90
C LEU A 89 -3.08 -5.01 -1.86
N ALA A 90 -2.89 -5.64 -0.69
CA ALA A 90 -1.96 -6.76 -0.55
C ALA A 90 -2.40 -7.99 -1.35
N ASP A 91 -3.69 -8.34 -1.34
CA ASP A 91 -4.25 -9.40 -2.18
C ASP A 91 -4.01 -9.12 -3.66
N LEU A 92 -4.38 -7.92 -4.10
CA LEU A 92 -4.22 -7.49 -5.49
C LEU A 92 -2.77 -7.58 -5.98
N LEU A 93 -1.82 -7.12 -5.17
CA LEU A 93 -0.40 -7.16 -5.51
C LEU A 93 0.18 -8.58 -5.45
N GLN A 94 -0.24 -9.39 -4.47
CA GLN A 94 0.17 -10.79 -4.37
C GLN A 94 -0.28 -11.60 -5.58
N ASP A 95 -1.53 -11.44 -6.00
CA ASP A 95 -2.10 -12.18 -7.14
C ASP A 95 -1.42 -11.81 -8.46
N LYS A 96 -1.09 -10.53 -8.63
CA LYS A 96 -0.43 -10.02 -9.85
C LYS A 96 1.03 -10.41 -9.97
N MET A 97 1.78 -10.31 -8.88
CA MET A 97 3.24 -10.44 -8.94
C MET A 97 3.74 -11.82 -8.49
N GLN A 98 2.95 -12.54 -7.70
CA GLN A 98 3.30 -13.83 -7.07
C GLN A 98 4.73 -13.88 -6.47
N PRO A 99 5.12 -12.89 -5.65
CA PRO A 99 6.45 -12.84 -5.06
C PRO A 99 6.60 -13.84 -3.91
N ASP A 100 7.85 -14.13 -3.55
CA ASP A 100 8.17 -14.91 -2.34
C ASP A 100 7.78 -14.19 -1.06
N GLY A 101 7.73 -12.85 -1.10
CA GLY A 101 7.21 -12.04 -0.02
C GLY A 101 6.65 -10.71 -0.50
N LEU A 102 5.61 -10.27 0.19
CA LEU A 102 5.02 -8.95 0.04
C LEU A 102 4.88 -8.31 1.43
N ALA A 103 5.26 -7.05 1.54
CA ALA A 103 5.03 -6.24 2.72
C ALA A 103 4.35 -4.93 2.32
N ILE A 104 3.41 -4.46 3.13
CA ILE A 104 2.79 -3.15 2.96
C ILE A 104 2.77 -2.48 4.32
N VAL A 105 3.17 -1.21 4.38
CA VAL A 105 2.94 -0.34 5.55
C VAL A 105 2.14 0.86 5.08
N MET A 106 1.11 1.20 5.83
CA MET A 106 0.37 2.44 5.67
C MET A 106 0.41 3.22 6.98
N GLU A 107 0.69 4.52 6.88
CA GLU A 107 0.52 5.48 7.97
C GLU A 107 -0.42 6.58 7.48
N ALA A 108 -1.46 6.90 8.25
CA ALA A 108 -2.41 7.94 7.87
C ALA A 108 -3.01 8.70 9.07
N ASP A 109 -3.33 9.96 8.78
CA ASP A 109 -4.15 10.86 9.58
C ASP A 109 -5.64 10.62 9.26
N HIS A 110 -6.46 10.56 10.30
CA HIS A 110 -7.91 10.31 10.21
C HIS A 110 -8.70 11.52 10.66
N TYR A 111 -9.24 12.28 9.71
CA TYR A 111 -9.95 13.52 10.03
C TYR A 111 -11.31 13.31 10.70
N CYS A 112 -11.83 12.07 10.68
CA CYS A 112 -12.98 11.70 11.50
C CYS A 112 -12.69 11.77 13.01
N MET A 113 -11.42 11.67 13.42
CA MET A 113 -10.97 11.88 14.80
C MET A 113 -10.46 13.31 15.03
N GLN A 114 -9.79 13.91 14.04
CA GLN A 114 -9.14 15.22 14.19
C GLN A 114 -10.14 16.39 14.16
N TRP A 115 -11.12 16.39 13.26
CA TRP A 115 -12.02 17.54 13.08
C TRP A 115 -13.29 17.50 13.95
N ARG A 116 -13.63 16.33 14.47
CA ARG A 116 -14.91 16.11 15.17
C ARG A 116 -14.76 15.12 16.31
N GLY A 117 -15.79 15.07 17.17
CA GLY A 117 -15.79 14.18 18.32
C GLY A 117 -14.63 14.49 19.26
N VAL A 118 -13.69 13.54 19.38
CA VAL A 118 -12.52 13.61 20.27
C VAL A 118 -11.54 14.73 19.92
N LYS A 119 -11.44 15.14 18.65
CA LYS A 119 -10.57 16.23 18.18
C LYS A 119 -9.09 16.05 18.54
N ASP A 120 -8.59 14.81 18.52
CA ASP A 120 -7.18 14.52 18.74
C ASP A 120 -6.39 14.77 17.45
N MET A 121 -5.61 15.84 17.44
CA MET A 121 -4.83 16.29 16.28
C MET A 121 -3.50 15.55 16.09
N ALA A 122 -3.05 14.77 17.08
CA ALA A 122 -1.76 14.10 17.05
C ALA A 122 -1.88 12.61 16.66
N SER A 123 -3.07 12.03 16.80
CA SER A 123 -3.29 10.62 16.53
C SER A 123 -3.08 10.26 15.06
N LYS A 124 -2.34 9.16 14.85
CA LYS A 124 -2.08 8.53 13.55
C LYS A 124 -2.30 7.05 13.65
N MET A 125 -2.81 6.46 12.56
CA MET A 125 -2.94 5.02 12.44
C MET A 125 -1.85 4.48 11.52
N THR A 126 -1.01 3.61 12.07
CA THR A 126 -0.04 2.83 11.30
C THR A 126 -0.43 1.35 11.35
N ASN A 127 -0.58 0.74 10.18
CA ASN A 127 -0.82 -0.70 10.06
C ASN A 127 0.09 -1.31 8.99
N SER A 128 0.31 -2.61 9.09
CA SER A 128 1.17 -3.34 8.17
C SER A 128 0.62 -4.72 7.82
N ILE A 129 0.89 -5.16 6.59
CA ILE A 129 0.66 -6.51 6.11
C ILE A 129 2.01 -7.12 5.76
N MET A 130 2.28 -8.33 6.24
CA MET A 130 3.50 -9.07 5.97
C MET A 130 3.11 -10.46 5.46
N ARG A 131 3.54 -10.83 4.26
CA ARG A 131 3.26 -12.11 3.61
C ARG A 131 4.55 -12.79 3.18
N GLY A 132 4.50 -14.12 3.09
CA GLY A 132 5.60 -14.92 2.59
C GLY A 132 6.89 -14.71 3.38
N SER A 133 7.99 -14.41 2.69
CA SER A 133 9.31 -14.23 3.29
C SER A 133 9.35 -13.11 4.34
N PHE A 134 8.59 -12.02 4.18
CA PHE A 134 8.52 -10.96 5.21
C PHE A 134 7.88 -11.42 6.52
N LEU A 135 6.94 -12.37 6.46
CA LEU A 135 6.33 -12.93 7.66
C LEU A 135 7.26 -13.92 8.35
N LYS A 136 7.98 -14.73 7.57
CA LYS A 136 8.83 -15.84 8.04
C LYS A 136 10.24 -15.42 8.44
N ASN A 137 10.77 -14.33 7.87
CA ASN A 137 12.13 -13.87 8.08
C ASN A 137 12.15 -12.52 8.84
N PRO A 138 12.43 -12.53 10.16
CA PRO A 138 12.52 -11.31 10.95
C PRO A 138 13.67 -10.37 10.55
N GLY A 139 14.72 -10.87 9.89
CA GLY A 139 15.82 -10.05 9.37
C GLY A 139 15.36 -9.19 8.21
N LEU A 140 14.75 -9.83 7.20
CA LEU A 140 14.15 -9.15 6.05
C LEU A 140 13.09 -8.12 6.46
N ARG A 141 12.20 -8.50 7.40
CA ARG A 141 11.19 -7.57 7.93
C ARG A 141 11.83 -6.35 8.59
N ARG A 142 12.91 -6.53 9.36
CA ARG A 142 13.62 -5.42 10.01
C ARG A 142 14.31 -4.52 8.99
N GLU A 143 14.95 -5.11 7.99
CA GLU A 143 15.57 -4.36 6.89
C GLU A 143 14.53 -3.46 6.21
N PHE A 144 13.41 -4.03 5.77
CA PHE A 144 12.32 -3.27 5.16
C PHE A 144 11.81 -2.13 6.05
N LEU A 145 11.47 -2.41 7.31
CA LEU A 145 10.98 -1.39 8.24
C LEU A 145 12.01 -0.28 8.50
N SER A 146 13.30 -0.60 8.53
CA SER A 146 14.37 0.38 8.73
C SER A 146 14.58 1.32 7.54
N LEU A 147 14.13 0.92 6.35
CA LEU A 147 14.25 1.69 5.12
C LEU A 147 13.00 2.55 4.83
N LEU A 148 11.94 2.46 5.65
CA LEU A 148 10.72 3.27 5.49
C LEU A 148 10.88 4.72 5.95
N THR A 149 11.95 5.03 6.68
CA THR A 149 12.21 6.37 7.17
C THR A 149 12.71 7.26 6.04
N ASP A 150 12.01 8.37 5.82
CA ASP A 150 12.57 9.50 5.08
C ASP A 150 13.82 9.94 5.84
N LYS A 151 15.01 9.62 5.30
CA LYS A 151 16.23 10.35 5.67
C LYS A 151 16.01 11.78 5.19
N LYS A 152 15.47 12.62 6.07
CA LYS A 152 15.54 14.07 5.91
C LYS A 152 16.99 14.52 5.87
#